data_AF-A0A432YC11-F1
#
_entry.id   AF-A0A432YC11-F1
#
_cell.length_a   1.000
_cell.length_b   1.000
_cell.length_c   1.000
_cell.angle_alpha   90.00
_cell.angle_beta   90.00
_cell.angle_gamma   90.00
#
_symmetry.space_group_name_H-M   'P 1'
#
loop_
_entity.id
_entity.type
_entity.pdbx_description
1 polymer ?
#
loop_
_entity_poly.entity_id
_entity_poly.type
_entity_poly.pdbx_seq_one_letter_code
_entity_poly.pdbx_strand_id
1 'polypeptide(L)'
;MVGIEGTFHFDTEINDLIKAASAAARENNYDAAIEIMKDALEKIYCSDGSYSFSTYVKILPYFQKAGRYGEAIKFADKELIPKLVEDYDKSTLTEKAFICLYVGKVFEKLALNAKRANKVEDEVFFTGRAREMEDSYLKLIDVGKTDDLKREFKEAIEVFGEDHNCWPEVLKRKFQPIIGV
;
A
#
# COMPACT_ATOMS: atom_id res chain seq x y z
N MET A 1 23.38 2.39 -18.72
CA MET A 1 22.62 1.12 -18.85
C MET A 1 23.09 0.17 -17.75
N VAL A 2 22.82 0.55 -16.49
CA VAL A 2 23.15 -0.19 -15.26
C VAL A 2 21.95 0.09 -14.35
N GLY A 3 21.05 -0.86 -14.19
CA GLY A 3 19.78 -0.58 -13.49
C GLY A 3 18.73 -1.68 -13.57
N ILE A 4 18.94 -2.72 -14.38
CA ILE A 4 18.00 -3.85 -14.50
C ILE A 4 18.44 -5.05 -13.65
N GLU A 5 19.75 -5.28 -13.49
CA GLU A 5 20.26 -6.41 -12.69
C GLU A 5 20.14 -6.17 -11.17
N GLY A 6 20.27 -4.92 -10.70
CA GLY A 6 20.21 -4.59 -9.27
C GLY A 6 18.80 -4.67 -8.67
N THR A 7 17.78 -4.23 -9.41
CA THR A 7 16.37 -4.27 -9.00
C THR A 7 15.84 -5.71 -8.94
N PHE A 8 16.23 -6.56 -9.89
CA PHE A 8 15.79 -7.96 -9.93
C PHE A 8 16.28 -8.77 -8.72
N HIS A 9 17.51 -8.52 -8.25
CA HIS A 9 18.05 -9.17 -7.06
C HIS A 9 17.37 -8.69 -5.78
N PHE A 10 17.00 -7.42 -5.70
CA PHE A 10 16.35 -6.84 -4.52
C PHE A 10 14.92 -7.37 -4.32
N ASP A 11 14.13 -7.44 -5.40
CA ASP A 11 12.78 -8.02 -5.35
C ASP A 11 12.80 -9.52 -5.04
N THR A 12 13.83 -10.24 -5.51
CA THR A 12 14.01 -11.65 -5.18
C THR A 12 14.24 -11.84 -3.68
N GLU A 13 15.11 -11.03 -3.08
CA GLU A 13 15.42 -11.08 -1.65
C GLU A 13 14.19 -10.77 -0.79
N ILE A 14 13.42 -9.72 -1.13
CA ILE A 14 12.17 -9.38 -0.43
C ILE A 14 11.18 -10.56 -0.48
N ASN A 15 11.01 -11.16 -1.67
CA ASN A 15 10.12 -12.30 -1.82
C ASN A 15 10.58 -13.50 -0.99
N ASP A 16 11.87 -13.74 -0.89
CA ASP A 16 12.42 -14.84 -0.10
C ASP A 16 12.26 -14.60 1.41
N LEU A 17 12.41 -13.37 1.88
CA LEU A 17 12.09 -13.00 3.27
C LEU A 17 10.59 -13.20 3.58
N ILE A 18 9.69 -12.77 2.68
CA ILE A 18 8.24 -12.96 2.87
C ILE A 18 7.88 -14.46 2.93
N LYS A 19 8.53 -15.29 2.09
CA LYS A 19 8.36 -16.76 2.13
C LYS A 19 8.90 -17.34 3.43
N ALA A 20 10.07 -16.91 3.88
CA ALA A 20 10.71 -17.36 5.11
C ALA A 20 9.86 -17.00 6.35
N ALA A 21 9.36 -15.76 6.45
CA ALA A 21 8.43 -15.36 7.51
C ALA A 21 7.17 -16.23 7.52
N SER A 22 6.64 -16.55 6.32
CA SER A 22 5.48 -17.43 6.17
C SER A 22 5.79 -18.89 6.53
N ALA A 23 7.02 -19.36 6.36
CA ALA A 23 7.47 -20.68 6.79
C ALA A 23 7.59 -20.75 8.32
N ALA A 24 8.28 -19.78 8.93
CA ALA A 24 8.39 -19.68 10.39
C ALA A 24 7.01 -19.63 11.07
N ALA A 25 6.08 -18.84 10.52
CA ALA A 25 4.72 -18.77 11.05
C ALA A 25 3.92 -20.07 10.89
N ARG A 26 4.21 -20.91 9.88
CA ARG A 26 3.59 -22.24 9.72
C ARG A 26 4.11 -23.24 10.75
N GLU A 27 5.35 -23.04 11.20
CA GLU A 27 5.99 -23.82 12.27
C GLU A 27 5.65 -23.29 13.67
N ASN A 28 4.73 -22.32 13.78
CA ASN A 28 4.37 -21.59 15.00
C ASN A 28 5.53 -20.80 15.63
N ASN A 29 6.62 -20.58 14.90
CA ASN A 29 7.71 -19.70 15.33
C ASN A 29 7.35 -18.24 14.98
N TYR A 30 6.42 -17.67 15.75
CA TYR A 30 5.90 -16.34 15.48
C TYR A 30 6.91 -15.22 15.76
N ASP A 31 7.82 -15.42 16.71
CA ASP A 31 8.88 -14.43 16.99
C ASP A 31 9.84 -14.31 15.80
N ALA A 32 10.30 -15.43 15.24
CA ALA A 32 11.10 -15.40 14.02
C ALA A 32 10.32 -14.83 12.84
N ALA A 33 9.04 -15.19 12.69
CA ALA A 33 8.20 -14.65 11.63
C ALA A 33 8.04 -13.12 11.71
N ILE A 34 7.97 -12.55 12.92
CA ILE A 34 7.89 -11.10 13.14
C ILE A 34 9.21 -10.44 12.73
N GLU A 35 10.35 -10.92 13.22
CA GLU A 35 11.64 -10.30 12.91
C GLU A 35 11.98 -10.38 11.41
N ILE A 36 11.80 -11.54 10.77
CA ILE A 36 12.02 -11.69 9.32
C ILE A 36 11.09 -10.75 8.53
N MET A 37 9.85 -10.57 9.00
CA MET A 37 8.91 -9.68 8.32
C MET A 37 9.26 -8.19 8.52
N LYS A 38 9.89 -7.81 9.65
CA LYS A 38 10.45 -6.45 9.80
C LYS A 38 11.57 -6.21 8.80
N ASP A 39 12.49 -7.16 8.66
CA ASP A 39 13.58 -7.08 7.66
C ASP A 39 13.02 -6.94 6.23
N ALA A 40 11.96 -7.70 5.92
CA ALA A 40 11.27 -7.59 4.64
C ALA A 40 10.66 -6.19 4.44
N LEU A 41 10.01 -5.62 5.47
CA LEU A 41 9.41 -4.29 5.40
C LEU A 41 10.46 -3.20 5.21
N GLU A 42 11.59 -3.26 5.93
CA GLU A 42 12.69 -2.30 5.76
C GLU A 42 13.20 -2.27 4.32
N LYS A 43 13.35 -3.44 3.69
CA LYS A 43 13.73 -3.53 2.29
C LYS A 43 12.63 -3.01 1.37
N ILE A 44 11.36 -3.35 1.62
CA ILE A 44 10.24 -2.82 0.83
C ILE A 44 10.22 -1.29 0.84
N TYR A 45 10.44 -0.65 2.00
CA TYR A 45 10.48 0.81 2.09
C TYR A 45 11.65 1.45 1.35
N CYS A 46 12.73 0.69 1.12
CA CYS A 46 13.87 1.14 0.32
C CYS A 46 13.75 0.77 -1.17
N SER A 47 12.69 0.07 -1.57
CA SER A 47 12.49 -0.38 -2.95
C SER A 47 11.70 0.65 -3.76
N ASP A 48 12.02 0.75 -5.05
CA ASP A 48 11.16 1.44 -6.03
C ASP A 48 9.98 0.55 -6.48
N GLY A 49 9.85 -0.66 -5.91
CA GLY A 49 8.85 -1.65 -6.29
C GLY A 49 7.48 -1.38 -5.67
N SER A 50 6.41 -1.68 -6.41
CA SER A 50 5.05 -1.61 -5.89
C SER A 50 4.65 -2.95 -5.26
N TYR A 51 4.42 -2.94 -3.95
CA TYR A 51 3.98 -4.12 -3.19
C TYR A 51 2.49 -4.02 -2.84
N SER A 52 1.80 -5.16 -2.83
CA SER A 52 0.39 -5.19 -2.42
C SER A 52 0.23 -4.82 -0.95
N PHE A 53 -0.88 -4.18 -0.58
CA PHE A 53 -1.23 -3.90 0.82
C PHE A 53 -1.15 -5.14 1.72
N SER A 54 -1.48 -6.32 1.17
CA SER A 54 -1.49 -7.59 1.90
C SER A 54 -0.11 -7.97 2.41
N THR A 55 0.95 -7.52 1.72
CA THR A 55 2.34 -7.69 2.14
C THR A 55 2.63 -6.84 3.37
N TYR A 56 2.30 -5.55 3.35
CA TYR A 56 2.57 -4.62 4.46
C TYR A 56 1.90 -5.05 5.76
N VAL A 57 0.62 -5.46 5.70
CA VAL A 57 -0.16 -5.79 6.90
C VAL A 57 0.05 -7.23 7.38
N LYS A 58 0.88 -8.03 6.68
CA LYS A 58 1.07 -9.47 6.97
C LYS A 58 1.70 -9.74 8.33
N ILE A 59 2.46 -8.78 8.86
CA ILE A 59 3.10 -8.86 10.16
C ILE A 59 2.10 -8.82 11.33
N LEU A 60 0.98 -8.12 11.18
CA LEU A 60 0.01 -7.90 12.27
C LEU A 60 -0.67 -9.21 12.74
N PRO A 61 -1.06 -10.14 11.84
CA PRO A 61 -1.45 -11.49 12.24
C PRO A 61 -0.38 -12.28 13.00
N TYR A 62 0.92 -12.06 12.76
CA TYR A 62 1.99 -12.77 13.47
C TYR A 62 2.07 -12.32 14.93
N PHE A 63 2.02 -11.01 15.19
CA PHE A 63 1.89 -10.49 16.56
C PHE A 63 0.66 -11.05 17.28
N GLN A 64 -0.47 -11.11 16.59
CA GLN A 64 -1.71 -11.65 17.18
C GLN A 64 -1.59 -13.13 17.55
N LYS A 65 -1.00 -13.95 16.68
CA LYS A 65 -0.78 -15.38 16.95
C LYS A 65 0.25 -15.61 18.06
N ALA A 66 1.20 -14.69 18.24
CA ALA A 66 2.13 -14.68 19.37
C ALA A 66 1.49 -14.20 20.69
N GLY A 67 0.23 -13.73 20.69
CA GLY A 67 -0.40 -13.13 21.87
C GLY A 67 0.14 -11.73 22.23
N ARG A 68 0.91 -11.10 21.33
CA ARG A 68 1.62 -9.84 21.56
C ARG A 68 0.81 -8.63 21.09
N TYR A 69 -0.43 -8.49 21.61
CA TYR A 69 -1.38 -7.47 21.15
C TYR A 69 -0.86 -6.03 21.31
N GLY A 70 -0.34 -5.68 22.49
CA GLY A 70 0.17 -4.32 22.75
C GLY A 70 1.36 -3.95 21.86
N GLU A 71 2.17 -4.95 21.49
CA GLU A 71 3.28 -4.74 20.55
C GLU A 71 2.80 -4.56 19.12
N ALA A 72 1.73 -5.25 18.70
CA ALA A 72 1.11 -5.02 17.40
C ALA A 72 0.65 -3.57 17.25
N ILE A 73 0.00 -3.00 18.27
CA ILE A 73 -0.41 -1.59 18.27
C ILE A 73 0.80 -0.69 18.20
N LYS A 74 1.79 -0.90 19.08
CA LYS A 74 2.98 -0.06 19.15
C LYS A 74 3.76 -0.07 17.84
N PHE A 75 3.91 -1.22 17.21
CA PHE A 75 4.55 -1.35 15.90
C PHE A 75 3.74 -0.63 14.82
N ALA A 76 2.42 -0.80 14.80
CA ALA A 76 1.58 -0.12 13.83
C ALA A 76 1.65 1.42 13.95
N ASP A 77 1.56 1.93 15.17
CA ASP A 77 1.55 3.36 15.49
C ASP A 77 2.92 4.03 15.26
N LYS A 78 4.01 3.36 15.64
CA LYS A 78 5.35 3.97 15.63
C LYS A 78 6.16 3.69 14.38
N GLU A 79 5.84 2.64 13.63
CA GLU A 79 6.67 2.18 12.51
C GLU A 79 5.86 2.07 11.23
N LEU A 80 4.82 1.23 11.22
CA LEU A 80 4.10 0.89 9.97
C LEU A 80 3.31 2.08 9.40
N ILE A 81 2.43 2.72 10.18
CA ILE A 81 1.62 3.83 9.70
C ILE A 81 2.49 5.04 9.33
N PRO A 82 3.44 5.49 10.17
CA PRO A 82 4.33 6.61 9.82
C PRO A 82 5.06 6.40 8.50
N LYS A 83 5.54 5.18 8.22
CA LYS A 83 6.18 4.87 6.93
C LYS A 83 5.23 4.86 5.75
N LEU A 84 3.99 4.42 5.93
CA LEU A 84 2.98 4.47 4.87
C LEU A 84 2.56 5.91 4.51
N VAL A 85 2.72 6.88 5.41
CA VAL A 85 2.28 8.28 5.21
C VAL A 85 3.42 9.27 5.03
N GLU A 86 4.68 8.81 4.97
CA GLU A 86 5.89 9.65 4.98
C GLU A 86 5.87 10.75 3.90
N ASP A 87 5.37 10.43 2.70
CA ASP A 87 5.27 11.37 1.58
C ASP A 87 3.84 11.81 1.25
N TYR A 88 2.88 11.56 2.15
CA TYR A 88 1.46 11.82 1.89
C TYR A 88 1.20 13.20 1.31
N ASP A 89 1.76 14.26 1.89
CA ASP A 89 1.48 15.63 1.44
C ASP A 89 2.01 15.93 0.03
N LYS A 90 3.10 15.28 -0.37
CA LYS A 90 3.76 15.44 -1.68
C LYS A 90 3.13 14.56 -2.76
N SER A 91 2.39 13.53 -2.36
CA SER A 91 1.75 12.59 -3.27
C SER A 91 0.61 13.21 -4.09
N THR A 92 0.42 12.67 -5.29
CA THR A 92 -0.77 12.88 -6.12
C THR A 92 -2.04 12.43 -5.41
N LEU A 93 -3.21 12.87 -5.88
CA LEU A 93 -4.49 12.47 -5.27
C LEU A 93 -4.72 10.96 -5.32
N THR A 94 -4.32 10.30 -6.41
CA THR A 94 -4.41 8.84 -6.54
C THR A 94 -3.50 8.12 -5.54
N GLU A 95 -2.25 8.56 -5.40
CA GLU A 95 -1.32 8.03 -4.40
C GLU A 95 -1.84 8.26 -2.97
N LYS A 96 -2.34 9.47 -2.66
CA LYS A 96 -3.00 9.77 -1.37
C LYS A 96 -4.16 8.83 -1.10
N ALA A 97 -4.97 8.53 -2.12
CA ALA A 97 -6.05 7.57 -2.00
C ALA A 97 -5.50 6.19 -1.60
N PHE A 98 -4.49 5.69 -2.30
CA PHE A 98 -3.88 4.39 -1.97
C PHE A 98 -3.22 4.36 -0.60
N ILE A 99 -2.61 5.46 -0.14
CA ILE A 99 -2.11 5.58 1.23
C ILE A 99 -3.27 5.44 2.24
N CYS A 100 -4.40 6.15 2.02
CA CYS A 100 -5.59 5.97 2.86
C CYS A 100 -6.08 4.53 2.86
N LEU A 101 -6.13 3.88 1.69
CA LEU A 101 -6.49 2.46 1.60
C LEU A 101 -5.56 1.58 2.45
N TYR A 102 -4.24 1.80 2.36
CA TYR A 102 -3.25 0.97 3.06
C TYR A 102 -3.33 1.15 4.56
N VAL A 103 -3.44 2.40 5.03
CA VAL A 103 -3.64 2.72 6.45
C VAL A 103 -4.97 2.15 6.96
N GLY A 104 -6.04 2.23 6.16
CA GLY A 104 -7.32 1.59 6.48
C GLY A 104 -7.18 0.08 6.69
N LYS A 105 -6.40 -0.61 5.84
CA LYS A 105 -6.11 -2.04 5.99
C LYS A 105 -5.29 -2.38 7.24
N VAL A 106 -4.40 -1.49 7.68
CA VAL A 106 -3.73 -1.63 8.98
C VAL A 106 -4.76 -1.61 10.11
N PHE A 107 -5.66 -0.63 10.12
CA PHE A 107 -6.70 -0.52 11.14
C PHE A 107 -7.67 -1.69 11.14
N GLU A 108 -8.08 -2.21 9.97
CA GLU A 108 -8.90 -3.43 9.88
C GLU A 108 -8.22 -4.62 10.59
N LYS A 109 -6.90 -4.78 10.41
CA LYS A 109 -6.15 -5.86 11.08
C LYS A 109 -6.02 -5.63 12.58
N LEU A 110 -5.82 -4.38 13.02
CA LEU A 110 -5.78 -4.05 14.44
C LEU A 110 -7.14 -4.29 15.12
N ALA A 111 -8.25 -3.97 14.44
CA ALA A 111 -9.61 -4.27 14.93
C ALA A 111 -9.82 -5.79 15.11
N LEU A 112 -9.40 -6.61 14.14
CA LEU A 112 -9.45 -8.06 14.25
C LEU A 112 -8.57 -8.60 15.40
N ASN A 113 -7.40 -7.99 15.61
CA ASN A 113 -6.52 -8.34 16.72
C ASN A 113 -7.15 -7.98 18.07
N ALA A 114 -7.76 -6.79 18.18
CA ALA A 114 -8.47 -6.31 19.36
C ALA A 114 -9.64 -7.24 19.73
N LYS A 115 -10.45 -7.61 18.75
CA LYS A 115 -11.54 -8.58 18.90
C LYS A 115 -11.05 -9.89 19.50
N ARG A 116 -9.96 -10.45 18.96
CA ARG A 116 -9.37 -11.72 19.44
C ARG A 116 -8.76 -11.61 20.84
N ALA A 117 -8.33 -10.40 21.23
CA ALA A 117 -7.82 -10.09 22.55
C ALA A 117 -8.92 -9.65 23.55
N ASN A 118 -10.20 -9.70 23.15
CA ASN A 118 -11.35 -9.21 23.92
C ASN A 118 -11.22 -7.73 24.34
N LYS A 119 -10.68 -6.88 23.47
CA LYS A 119 -10.54 -5.43 23.65
C LYS A 119 -11.61 -4.69 22.86
N VAL A 120 -12.81 -4.61 23.44
CA VAL A 120 -14.01 -4.08 22.75
C VAL A 120 -13.85 -2.62 22.37
N GLU A 121 -13.32 -1.78 23.26
CA GLU A 121 -13.11 -0.35 23.00
C GLU A 121 -12.12 -0.14 21.84
N ASP A 122 -11.02 -0.91 21.84
CA ASP A 122 -10.03 -0.86 20.77
C ASP A 122 -10.60 -1.39 19.44
N GLU A 123 -11.42 -2.45 19.45
CA GLU A 123 -12.12 -2.95 18.26
C GLU A 123 -12.99 -1.85 17.63
N VAL A 124 -13.79 -1.16 18.45
CA VAL A 124 -14.66 -0.06 17.99
C VAL A 124 -13.81 1.10 17.46
N PHE A 125 -12.76 1.49 18.18
CA PHE A 125 -11.86 2.56 17.75
C PHE A 125 -11.21 2.26 16.39
N PHE A 126 -10.58 1.10 16.24
CA PHE A 126 -9.91 0.73 14.99
C PHE A 126 -10.90 0.51 13.83
N THR A 127 -12.11 0.01 14.10
CA THR A 127 -13.17 -0.09 13.08
C THR A 127 -13.59 1.30 12.58
N GLY A 128 -13.74 2.27 13.49
CA GLY A 128 -14.03 3.66 13.11
C GLY A 128 -12.94 4.26 12.25
N ARG A 129 -11.66 4.09 12.64
CA ARG A 129 -10.51 4.58 11.86
C ARG A 129 -10.39 3.93 10.48
N ALA A 130 -10.64 2.62 10.37
CA ALA A 130 -10.65 1.93 9.09
C ALA A 130 -11.70 2.54 8.14
N ARG A 131 -12.90 2.84 8.66
CA ARG A 131 -13.97 3.46 7.88
C ARG A 131 -13.65 4.89 7.47
N GLU A 132 -13.09 5.71 8.35
CA GLU A 132 -12.63 7.07 8.01
C GLU A 132 -11.63 7.06 6.84
N MET A 133 -10.72 6.08 6.83
CA MET A 133 -9.75 5.90 5.76
C MET A 133 -10.38 5.40 4.46
N GLU A 134 -11.36 4.49 4.53
CA GLU A 134 -12.12 4.04 3.37
C GLU A 134 -12.91 5.19 2.74
N ASP A 135 -13.60 5.99 3.54
CA ASP A 135 -14.34 7.17 3.07
C ASP A 135 -13.39 8.18 2.39
N SER A 136 -12.18 8.34 2.92
CA SER A 136 -11.14 9.21 2.33
C SER A 136 -10.61 8.65 1.02
N TYR A 137 -10.36 7.34 0.94
CA TYR A 137 -9.99 6.65 -0.30
C TYR A 137 -11.02 6.88 -1.40
N LEU A 138 -12.31 6.64 -1.11
CA LEU A 138 -13.38 6.78 -2.09
C LEU A 138 -13.50 8.22 -2.62
N LYS A 139 -13.32 9.22 -1.75
CA LYS A 139 -13.32 10.64 -2.15
C LYS A 139 -12.13 10.99 -3.03
N LEU A 140 -10.94 10.50 -2.69
CA LEU A 140 -9.70 10.87 -3.37
C LEU A 140 -9.52 10.13 -4.70
N ILE A 141 -9.89 8.85 -4.78
CA ILE A 141 -9.59 8.03 -5.95
C ILE A 141 -10.34 8.48 -7.22
N ASP A 142 -11.57 8.97 -7.07
CA ASP A 142 -12.39 9.41 -8.20
C ASP A 142 -11.85 10.72 -8.81
N VAL A 143 -11.54 11.69 -7.94
CA VAL A 143 -10.91 12.96 -8.33
C VAL A 143 -9.51 12.71 -8.89
N GLY A 144 -8.72 11.88 -8.20
CA GLY A 144 -7.34 11.57 -8.59
C GLY A 144 -7.23 10.91 -9.95
N LYS A 145 -8.10 9.94 -10.27
CA LYS A 145 -8.15 9.32 -11.60
C LYS A 145 -8.43 10.33 -12.71
N THR A 146 -9.33 11.27 -12.44
CA THR A 146 -9.67 12.32 -13.41
C THR A 146 -8.49 13.26 -13.63
N ASP A 147 -7.80 13.66 -12.57
CA ASP A 147 -6.64 14.55 -12.65
C ASP A 147 -5.43 13.86 -13.30
N ASP A 148 -5.20 12.59 -13.00
CA ASP A 148 -4.17 11.79 -13.66
C ASP A 148 -4.46 11.67 -15.17
N LEU A 149 -5.70 11.39 -15.56
CA LEU A 149 -6.07 11.30 -16.98
C LEU A 149 -5.84 12.63 -17.71
N LYS A 150 -6.15 13.78 -17.08
CA LYS A 150 -5.88 15.10 -17.63
C LYS A 150 -4.38 15.38 -17.77
N ARG A 151 -3.57 14.98 -16.78
CA ARG A 151 -2.11 15.12 -16.81
C ARG A 151 -1.52 14.29 -17.95
N GLU A 152 -1.89 13.02 -18.02
CA GLU A 152 -1.46 12.12 -19.09
C GLU A 152 -1.90 12.62 -20.48
N PHE A 153 -3.08 13.22 -20.59
CA PHE A 153 -3.55 13.82 -21.83
C PHE A 153 -2.68 15.00 -22.26
N LYS A 154 -2.31 15.87 -21.32
CA LYS A 154 -1.38 16.98 -21.59
C LYS A 154 -0.01 16.48 -22.05
N GLU A 155 0.53 15.47 -21.37
CA GLU A 155 1.78 14.82 -21.77
C GLU A 155 1.67 14.19 -23.18
N ALA A 156 0.52 13.58 -23.50
CA ALA A 156 0.28 13.03 -24.84
C ALA A 156 0.25 14.13 -25.91
N ILE A 157 -0.32 15.30 -25.64
CA ILE A 157 -0.24 16.45 -26.56
C ILE A 157 1.22 16.89 -26.76
N GLU A 158 2.02 16.97 -25.69
CA GLU A 158 3.43 17.36 -25.78
C GLU A 158 4.26 16.40 -26.64
N VAL A 159 3.93 15.10 -26.64
CA VAL A 159 4.65 14.06 -27.38
C VAL A 159 4.12 13.84 -28.81
N PHE A 160 2.80 13.83 -28.98
CA PHE A 160 2.14 13.43 -30.24
C PHE A 160 1.50 14.60 -31.00
N GLY A 161 1.51 15.81 -30.43
CA GLY A 161 0.90 17.02 -31.00
C GLY A 161 -0.61 17.09 -30.81
N GLU A 162 -1.18 18.26 -31.17
CA GLU A 162 -2.61 18.57 -30.98
C GLU A 162 -3.54 17.85 -31.98
N ASP A 163 -3.03 17.34 -33.10
CA ASP A 163 -3.87 16.59 -34.06
C ASP A 163 -4.11 15.16 -33.58
N HIS A 164 -5.20 14.99 -32.82
CA HIS A 164 -5.61 13.71 -32.26
C HIS A 164 -5.89 12.64 -33.34
N ASN A 165 -6.13 13.00 -34.60
CA ASN A 165 -6.35 12.02 -35.66
C ASN A 165 -5.09 11.20 -35.98
N CYS A 166 -3.92 11.77 -35.72
CA CYS A 166 -2.62 11.12 -35.90
C CYS A 166 -2.22 10.24 -34.70
N TRP A 167 -2.99 10.27 -33.60
CA TRP A 167 -2.65 9.50 -32.41
C TRP A 167 -2.86 7.99 -32.60
N PRO A 168 -2.06 7.14 -31.93
CA PRO A 168 -2.34 5.72 -31.82
C PRO A 168 -3.73 5.44 -31.27
N GLU A 169 -4.41 4.41 -31.79
CA GLU A 169 -5.79 4.07 -31.42
C GLU A 169 -5.98 3.77 -29.93
N VAL A 170 -4.93 3.32 -29.26
CA VAL A 170 -4.94 3.12 -27.80
C VAL A 170 -5.11 4.44 -27.05
N LEU A 171 -4.42 5.51 -27.48
CA LEU A 171 -4.53 6.82 -26.86
C LEU A 171 -5.87 7.48 -27.16
N LYS A 172 -6.37 7.36 -28.40
CA LYS A 172 -7.71 7.83 -28.78
C LYS A 172 -8.80 7.23 -27.90
N ARG A 173 -8.76 5.91 -27.68
CA ARG A 173 -9.70 5.23 -26.78
C ARG A 173 -9.54 5.64 -25.32
N LYS A 174 -8.29 5.75 -24.83
CA LYS A 174 -8.00 6.14 -23.44
C LYS A 174 -8.52 7.54 -23.12
N PHE A 175 -8.31 8.49 -24.04
CA PHE A 175 -8.66 9.90 -23.86
C PHE A 175 -9.98 10.30 -24.51
N GLN A 176 -10.78 9.34 -24.99
CA GLN A 176 -12.13 9.58 -25.50
C GLN A 176 -13.00 10.42 -24.54
N PRO A 177 -12.98 10.20 -23.21
CA PRO A 177 -13.74 11.03 -22.27
C PRO A 177 -13.36 12.52 -22.27
N ILE A 178 -12.16 12.85 -22.75
CA ILE A 178 -11.62 14.22 -22.83
C ILE A 178 -11.80 14.79 -24.23
N ILE A 179 -11.52 14.00 -25.28
CA ILE A 179 -11.59 14.41 -26.69
C ILE A 179 -13.04 14.53 -27.19
N GLY A 180 -13.96 13.76 -26.60
CA GLY A 180 -15.38 13.71 -27.00
C GLY A 180 -16.28 14.83 -26.45
N VAL A 181 -15.69 15.88 -25.86
CA VAL A 181 -16.35 17.13 -25.44
C VAL A 181 -15.97 18.23 -26.41
#